data_AF-A0A8U0TIT8-F1
#
_entry.id   AF-A0A8U0TIT8-F1
#
_cell.length_a   1.000
_cell.length_b   1.000
_cell.length_c   1.000
_cell.angle_alpha   90.00
_cell.angle_beta   90.00
_cell.angle_gamma   90.00
#
_symmetry.space_group_name_H-M   'P 1'
#
loop_
_entity.id
_entity.type
_entity.pdbx_description
1 polymer ?
#
loop_
_entity_poly.entity_id
_entity_poly.type
_entity_poly.pdbx_seq_one_letter_code
_entity_poly.pdbx_strand_id
1 'polypeptide(L)'
;MIPENPDVVHTVAFYLLFLSFVPAIIATSSSRQGSQNQDAKAVLYDSQPDLREIVFVIQSQSNSFHVSRAERQRADLLQQTQSLTQTPPPVLLLHSLTDNEGDWSILPVLPYLSLLFGKNSSWLVFLEEETNVKVTKLLQALRKFDRRKEWFLGKPLHDEESTIIHHYAFAENPSIFKYPDFSAAWALSIPLLDRLANKVRDDPLKSDFTIDLKHEVALYIWENGQGPRLTAVPELCTEPEHSPTAQHCATTLSSPAPLCGEPVKKEDIFVAVKTCKKFHTERVPVVKKTWEREASLLEYYSDHTDPSIPTIDLGVPNTERGHCGKTFAILERYVGDAVPKTRWLLVVDDDTLISLPRLQMLLSCYDPSEPVCLGERYGYGLGQGGYSYITGGGGMVFSRTAVVRLLASDCKCYSNDAPDDMVLGMCLNALGLPVTHSSLFHQARPEDYSRDFLAHQVPISFHKHWNIDPIAVFNRWLKDELGSTSPHGLNKSTKEEL
;
A
#
# COMPACT_ATOMS: atom_id res chain seq x y z
N MET A 1 -33.71 25.01 49.50
CA MET A 1 -34.24 23.93 50.35
C MET A 1 -33.20 22.83 50.39
N ILE A 2 -32.48 22.79 51.51
CA ILE A 2 -31.69 21.66 52.01
C ILE A 2 -32.65 20.83 52.90
N PRO A 3 -32.50 19.50 52.95
CA PRO A 3 -31.97 18.84 54.16
C PRO A 3 -30.87 17.82 53.78
N GLU A 4 -29.65 17.82 54.32
CA GLU A 4 -29.20 17.48 55.70
C GLU A 4 -29.74 16.14 56.22
N ASN A 5 -28.87 15.12 56.39
CA ASN A 5 -28.25 14.72 57.68
C ASN A 5 -27.49 13.35 57.55
N PRO A 6 -26.73 12.81 58.55
CA PRO A 6 -25.26 12.81 58.53
C PRO A 6 -24.57 11.48 58.97
N ASP A 7 -23.22 11.52 58.98
CA ASP A 7 -22.20 10.88 59.86
C ASP A 7 -22.35 9.45 60.46
N VAL A 8 -21.26 8.66 60.43
CA VAL A 8 -20.35 8.45 61.58
C VAL A 8 -19.22 7.43 61.25
N VAL A 9 -18.01 7.81 61.66
CA VAL A 9 -16.72 7.10 61.65
C VAL A 9 -16.59 6.13 62.82
N HIS A 10 -15.88 4.99 62.68
CA HIS A 10 -14.95 4.50 63.73
C HIS A 10 -13.91 3.48 63.22
N THR A 11 -12.65 3.82 63.49
CA THR A 11 -11.41 3.04 63.43
C THR A 11 -11.30 2.05 64.59
N VAL A 12 -10.78 0.83 64.36
CA VAL A 12 -10.09 0.04 65.40
C VAL A 12 -8.90 -0.71 64.79
N ALA A 13 -7.72 -0.43 65.35
CA ALA A 13 -6.46 -1.13 65.13
C ALA A 13 -6.34 -2.35 66.06
N PHE A 14 -5.65 -3.40 65.62
CA PHE A 14 -5.08 -4.40 66.53
C PHE A 14 -3.66 -4.77 66.09
N TYR A 15 -2.71 -4.44 66.96
CA TYR A 15 -1.32 -4.89 66.95
C TYR A 15 -1.22 -6.30 67.53
N LEU A 16 -0.41 -7.17 66.92
CA LEU A 16 0.23 -8.29 67.61
C LEU A 16 1.67 -8.48 67.11
N LEU A 17 2.61 -8.08 67.97
CA LEU A 17 4.01 -8.50 68.02
C LEU A 17 4.09 -9.96 68.47
N PHE A 18 4.99 -10.78 67.92
CA PHE A 18 5.74 -11.78 68.71
C PHE A 18 7.03 -12.24 67.97
N LEU A 19 8.15 -11.75 68.51
CA LEU A 19 9.45 -12.38 68.81
C LEU A 19 10.12 -13.41 67.88
N SER A 20 11.38 -13.05 67.61
CA SER A 20 12.54 -13.78 67.09
C SER A 20 12.85 -15.15 67.71
N PHE A 21 13.38 -16.07 66.89
CA PHE A 21 14.46 -16.98 67.29
C PHE A 21 15.37 -17.30 66.09
N VAL A 22 16.67 -17.01 66.27
CA VAL A 22 17.80 -17.35 65.40
C VAL A 22 18.48 -18.58 65.98
N PRO A 23 18.95 -19.54 65.15
CA PRO A 23 20.11 -20.34 65.49
C PRO A 23 21.32 -19.91 64.66
N ALA A 24 22.36 -19.49 65.37
CA ALA A 24 23.70 -19.35 64.84
C ALA A 24 24.29 -20.74 64.53
N ILE A 25 24.90 -20.90 63.35
CA ILE A 25 25.88 -21.96 63.13
C ILE A 25 27.18 -21.30 62.65
N ILE A 26 28.22 -21.57 63.44
CA ILE A 26 29.59 -21.09 63.32
C ILE A 26 30.27 -21.76 62.13
N ALA A 27 31.13 -20.98 61.46
CA ALA A 27 31.93 -21.34 60.30
C ALA A 27 32.99 -22.41 60.58
N THR A 28 33.25 -23.25 59.57
CA THR A 28 34.58 -23.82 59.34
C THR A 28 34.99 -23.55 57.90
N SER A 29 36.04 -22.75 57.75
CA SER A 29 36.73 -22.51 56.49
C SER A 29 37.49 -23.75 56.03
N SER A 30 37.32 -24.13 54.77
CA SER A 30 38.22 -25.03 54.06
C SER A 30 38.35 -24.50 52.64
N SER A 31 39.55 -24.04 52.33
CA SER A 31 39.96 -23.53 51.03
C SER A 31 40.02 -24.65 50.00
N ARG A 32 39.23 -24.55 48.93
CA ARG A 32 39.55 -25.16 47.64
C ARG A 32 39.20 -24.20 46.50
N GLN A 33 40.25 -23.64 45.92
CA GLN A 33 40.22 -23.01 44.60
C GLN A 33 39.74 -24.01 43.55
N GLY A 34 38.96 -23.54 42.59
CA GLY A 34 38.86 -24.19 41.28
C GLY A 34 37.49 -24.14 40.61
N SER A 35 37.42 -23.40 39.50
CA SER A 35 36.49 -23.59 38.38
C SER A 35 35.05 -23.09 38.52
N GLN A 36 34.88 -21.77 38.58
CA GLN A 36 33.76 -21.09 37.89
C GLN A 36 34.09 -21.02 36.39
N ASN A 37 33.29 -21.66 35.52
CA ASN A 37 33.02 -21.26 34.11
C ASN A 37 32.53 -22.43 33.22
N GLN A 38 31.45 -23.13 33.59
CA GLN A 38 30.76 -24.01 32.62
C GLN A 38 29.23 -23.87 32.58
N ASP A 39 28.56 -23.38 33.64
CA ASP A 39 27.09 -23.32 33.66
C ASP A 39 26.47 -22.01 33.11
N ALA A 40 27.27 -20.99 32.80
CA ALA A 40 26.78 -19.73 32.21
C ALA A 40 26.79 -19.72 30.66
N LYS A 41 27.29 -20.79 30.01
CA LYS A 41 27.36 -20.91 28.54
C LYS A 41 26.25 -21.77 27.94
N ALA A 42 25.46 -22.46 28.76
CA ALA A 42 24.38 -23.34 28.29
C ALA A 42 23.03 -22.62 28.07
N VAL A 43 22.92 -21.32 28.40
CA VAL A 43 21.68 -20.53 28.26
C VAL A 43 21.67 -19.61 27.01
N LEU A 44 22.75 -19.62 26.21
CA LEU A 44 22.90 -18.79 25.00
C LEU A 44 22.72 -19.55 23.68
N TYR A 45 22.26 -20.80 23.73
CA TYR A 45 21.90 -21.61 22.56
C TYR A 45 20.38 -21.75 22.43
N ASP A 46 19.63 -20.67 22.66
CA ASP A 46 18.22 -20.67 22.28
C ASP A 46 18.08 -20.47 20.77
N SER A 47 18.04 -21.62 20.09
CA SER A 47 17.55 -21.95 18.75
C SER A 47 17.63 -20.86 17.66
N GLN A 48 18.40 -21.16 16.63
CA GLN A 48 18.39 -20.42 15.35
C GLN A 48 16.94 -20.33 14.85
N PRO A 49 16.46 -19.19 14.29
CA PRO A 49 15.21 -19.20 13.56
C PRO A 49 15.40 -20.17 12.39
N ASP A 50 14.78 -21.33 12.57
CA ASP A 50 14.63 -22.32 11.51
C ASP A 50 13.75 -21.68 10.43
N LEU A 51 13.99 -22.02 9.16
CA LEU A 51 13.10 -21.61 8.08
C LEU A 51 11.65 -22.00 8.39
N ARG A 52 11.44 -23.09 9.12
CA ARG A 52 10.12 -23.52 9.60
C ARG A 52 9.42 -22.53 10.52
N GLU A 53 10.15 -21.62 11.16
CA GLU A 53 9.61 -20.57 12.02
C GLU A 53 9.28 -19.27 11.27
N ILE A 54 9.40 -19.23 9.94
CA ILE A 54 9.11 -18.05 9.12
C ILE A 54 7.90 -18.31 8.24
N VAL A 55 6.96 -17.37 8.26
CA VAL A 55 5.80 -17.34 7.38
C VAL A 55 5.98 -16.20 6.39
N PHE A 56 5.97 -16.52 5.10
CA PHE A 56 5.94 -15.51 4.04
C PHE A 56 4.50 -15.20 3.68
N VAL A 57 4.15 -13.91 3.61
CA VAL A 57 2.85 -13.42 3.18
C VAL A 57 3.06 -12.54 1.95
N ILE A 58 2.66 -13.04 0.78
CA ILE A 58 2.72 -12.29 -0.48
C ILE A 58 1.43 -11.49 -0.61
N GLN A 59 1.56 -10.16 -0.57
CA GLN A 59 0.50 -9.17 -0.78
C GLN A 59 0.03 -9.22 -2.23
N SER A 60 -0.77 -10.22 -2.52
CA SER A 60 -1.20 -10.57 -3.87
C SER A 60 -2.63 -10.14 -4.15
N GLN A 61 -2.99 -10.08 -5.43
CA GLN A 61 -4.32 -9.67 -5.90
C GLN A 61 -4.98 -10.76 -6.74
N SER A 62 -6.31 -10.75 -6.82
CA SER A 62 -7.11 -11.82 -7.44
C SER A 62 -7.15 -11.80 -8.98
N ASN A 63 -6.69 -10.73 -9.62
CA ASN A 63 -6.59 -10.69 -11.09
C ASN A 63 -5.53 -11.69 -11.60
N SER A 64 -5.78 -12.33 -12.74
CA SER A 64 -4.96 -13.44 -13.27
C SER A 64 -3.48 -13.09 -13.48
N PHE A 65 -3.17 -11.85 -13.84
CA PHE A 65 -1.80 -11.36 -13.95
C PHE A 65 -1.09 -11.41 -12.59
N HIS A 66 -1.73 -10.86 -11.56
CA HIS A 66 -1.23 -10.79 -10.19
C HIS A 66 -1.11 -12.17 -9.55
N VAL A 67 -2.14 -13.02 -9.70
CA VAL A 67 -2.08 -14.43 -9.28
C VAL A 67 -0.87 -15.13 -9.90
N SER A 68 -0.65 -14.96 -11.20
CA SER A 68 0.49 -15.58 -11.89
C SER A 68 1.85 -15.04 -11.41
N ARG A 69 1.94 -13.77 -10.99
CA ARG A 69 3.14 -13.21 -10.37
C ARG A 69 3.37 -13.77 -8.97
N ALA A 70 2.34 -13.75 -8.14
CA ALA A 70 2.37 -14.25 -6.78
C ALA A 70 2.76 -15.73 -6.71
N GLU A 71 2.25 -16.54 -7.64
CA GLU A 71 2.58 -17.95 -7.76
C GLU A 71 4.03 -18.20 -8.18
N ARG A 72 4.57 -17.39 -9.11
CA ARG A 72 5.99 -17.44 -9.47
C ARG A 72 6.87 -17.10 -8.27
N GLN A 73 6.53 -16.04 -7.54
CA GLN A 73 7.26 -15.64 -6.34
C GLN A 73 7.20 -16.73 -5.26
N ARG A 74 6.04 -17.36 -5.06
CA ARG A 74 5.89 -18.50 -4.16
C ARG A 74 6.76 -19.68 -4.57
N ALA A 75 6.76 -20.04 -5.85
CA ALA A 75 7.58 -21.12 -6.38
C ALA A 75 9.09 -20.84 -6.20
N ASP A 76 9.53 -19.61 -6.46
CA ASP A 76 10.93 -19.20 -6.28
C ASP A 76 11.38 -19.30 -4.80
N LEU A 77 10.59 -18.75 -3.87
CA LEU A 77 10.85 -18.87 -2.43
C LEU A 77 10.97 -20.34 -2.00
N LEU A 78 10.02 -21.17 -2.41
CA LEU A 78 10.03 -22.60 -2.08
C LEU A 78 11.27 -23.30 -2.67
N GLN A 79 11.62 -23.01 -3.92
CA GLN A 79 12.80 -23.57 -4.58
C GLN A 79 14.09 -23.21 -3.84
N GLN A 80 14.26 -21.94 -3.43
CA GLN A 80 15.44 -21.52 -2.66
C GLN A 80 15.56 -22.28 -1.32
N THR A 81 14.43 -22.64 -0.71
CA THR A 81 14.42 -23.32 0.61
C THR A 81 14.70 -24.82 0.54
N GLN A 82 14.55 -25.47 -0.61
CA GLN A 82 14.74 -26.93 -0.76
C GLN A 82 16.14 -27.41 -0.35
N SER A 83 17.16 -26.58 -0.57
CA SER A 83 18.55 -26.89 -0.19
C SER A 83 18.86 -26.57 1.28
N LEU A 84 17.96 -25.88 1.98
CA LEU A 84 18.19 -25.32 3.31
C LEU A 84 17.41 -26.06 4.41
N THR A 85 16.27 -26.67 4.08
CA THR A 85 15.41 -27.37 5.04
C THR A 85 14.67 -28.54 4.38
N GLN A 86 14.37 -29.58 5.16
CA GLN A 86 13.53 -30.70 4.72
C GLN A 86 12.04 -30.34 4.69
N THR A 87 11.61 -29.36 5.50
CA THR A 87 10.23 -28.88 5.53
C THR A 87 10.21 -27.42 5.11
N PRO A 88 9.55 -27.07 3.99
CA PRO A 88 9.52 -25.71 3.51
C PRO A 88 8.70 -24.79 4.42
N PRO A 89 9.00 -23.48 4.46
CA PRO A 89 8.21 -22.49 5.19
C PRO A 89 6.81 -22.34 4.55
N PRO A 90 5.79 -21.95 5.34
CA PRO A 90 4.53 -21.48 4.78
C PRO A 90 4.72 -20.25 3.91
N VAL A 91 4.16 -20.27 2.70
CA VAL A 91 4.12 -19.12 1.78
C VAL A 91 2.67 -18.88 1.36
N LEU A 92 2.11 -17.79 1.89
CA LEU A 92 0.70 -17.44 1.80
C LEU A 92 0.47 -16.39 0.71
N LEU A 93 -0.67 -16.50 0.02
CA LEU A 93 -1.11 -15.52 -0.96
C LEU A 93 -2.33 -14.78 -0.40
N LEU A 94 -2.16 -13.49 -0.08
CA LEU A 94 -3.15 -12.69 0.63
C LEU A 94 -4.56 -12.75 0.02
N HIS A 95 -4.68 -12.63 -1.32
CA HIS A 95 -5.97 -12.69 -2.03
C HIS A 95 -6.74 -14.02 -1.90
N SER A 96 -6.12 -15.06 -1.35
CA SER A 96 -6.69 -16.41 -1.23
C SER A 96 -6.84 -16.87 0.22
N LEU A 97 -6.48 -16.02 1.19
CA LEU A 97 -6.46 -16.40 2.61
C LEU A 97 -7.86 -16.48 3.21
N THR A 98 -8.70 -15.49 2.94
CA THR A 98 -10.09 -15.43 3.37
C THR A 98 -10.94 -14.75 2.30
N ASP A 99 -12.26 -14.79 2.46
CA ASP A 99 -13.21 -14.08 1.59
C ASP A 99 -13.40 -12.60 1.98
N ASN A 100 -12.63 -12.10 2.97
CA ASN A 100 -12.73 -10.72 3.42
C ASN A 100 -11.95 -9.77 2.50
N GLU A 101 -12.67 -8.93 1.77
CA GLU A 101 -12.10 -7.88 0.91
C GLU A 101 -11.12 -6.98 1.67
N GLY A 102 -11.34 -6.74 2.97
CA GLY A 102 -10.46 -5.90 3.78
C GLY A 102 -9.05 -6.45 4.00
N ASP A 103 -8.79 -7.73 3.71
CA ASP A 103 -7.51 -8.39 4.02
C ASP A 103 -6.33 -7.76 3.29
N TRP A 104 -6.53 -7.12 2.13
CA TRP A 104 -5.46 -6.40 1.44
C TRP A 104 -4.88 -5.26 2.29
N SER A 105 -5.65 -4.72 3.24
CA SER A 105 -5.21 -3.68 4.18
C SER A 105 -4.43 -4.24 5.38
N ILE A 106 -4.10 -5.54 5.39
CA ILE A 106 -3.25 -6.25 6.35
C ILE A 106 -3.83 -6.36 7.76
N LEU A 107 -4.34 -5.29 8.36
CA LEU A 107 -4.86 -5.28 9.73
C LEU A 107 -6.01 -6.28 9.93
N PRO A 108 -7.02 -6.39 9.03
CA PRO A 108 -8.13 -7.33 9.20
C PRO A 108 -7.72 -8.80 9.21
N VAL A 109 -6.61 -9.16 8.55
CA VAL A 109 -6.16 -10.56 8.45
C VAL A 109 -5.28 -10.98 9.65
N LEU A 110 -4.79 -10.04 10.47
CA LEU A 110 -3.87 -10.35 11.58
C LEU A 110 -4.45 -11.35 12.61
N PRO A 111 -5.74 -11.29 13.02
CA PRO A 111 -6.33 -12.29 13.90
C PRO A 111 -6.26 -13.71 13.32
N TYR A 112 -6.49 -13.85 12.01
CA TYR A 112 -6.41 -15.14 11.32
C TYR A 112 -4.96 -15.66 11.27
N LEU A 113 -4.00 -14.79 10.95
CA LEU A 113 -2.58 -15.16 10.93
C LEU A 113 -2.05 -15.53 12.33
N SER A 114 -2.44 -14.80 13.37
CA SER A 114 -2.09 -15.13 14.77
C SER A 114 -2.66 -16.49 15.18
N LEU A 115 -3.91 -16.79 14.82
CA LEU A 115 -4.53 -18.09 15.10
C LEU A 115 -3.75 -19.26 14.48
N LEU A 116 -3.30 -19.10 13.22
CA LEU A 116 -2.61 -20.15 12.48
C LEU A 116 -1.14 -20.32 12.88
N PHE A 117 -0.43 -19.21 13.10
CA PHE A 117 1.05 -19.21 13.17
C PHE A 117 1.61 -18.72 14.51
N GLY A 118 0.78 -18.14 15.39
CA GLY A 118 1.24 -17.54 16.65
C GLY A 118 1.88 -18.52 17.65
N LYS A 119 1.67 -19.84 17.49
CA LYS A 119 2.26 -20.85 18.38
C LYS A 119 3.51 -21.53 17.82
N ASN A 120 3.70 -21.50 16.50
CA ASN A 120 4.65 -22.38 15.80
C ASN A 120 5.66 -21.60 14.93
N SER A 121 5.58 -20.28 14.94
CA SER A 121 6.44 -19.42 14.13
C SER A 121 7.09 -18.35 15.00
N SER A 122 8.06 -17.66 14.43
CA SER A 122 8.82 -16.57 15.04
C SER A 122 8.65 -15.26 14.26
N TRP A 123 8.44 -15.35 12.95
CA TRP A 123 8.38 -14.20 12.05
C TRP A 123 7.28 -14.34 11.01
N LEU A 124 6.58 -13.23 10.74
CA LEU A 124 5.85 -13.00 9.50
C LEU A 124 6.65 -12.03 8.65
N VAL A 125 6.90 -12.39 7.40
CA VAL A 125 7.56 -11.54 6.41
C VAL A 125 6.55 -11.23 5.31
N PHE A 126 6.24 -9.96 5.13
CA PHE A 126 5.34 -9.47 4.10
C PHE A 126 6.15 -9.05 2.87
N LEU A 127 5.70 -9.51 1.70
CA LEU A 127 6.35 -9.29 0.40
C LEU A 127 5.32 -8.75 -0.59
N GLU A 128 5.71 -7.84 -1.47
CA GLU A 128 4.96 -7.59 -2.69
C GLU A 128 5.34 -8.63 -3.76
N GLU A 129 4.51 -8.75 -4.80
CA GLU A 129 4.70 -9.73 -5.89
C GLU A 129 5.95 -9.48 -6.77
N GLU A 130 6.60 -8.32 -6.61
CA GLU A 130 7.85 -7.91 -7.28
C GLU A 130 9.10 -8.05 -6.41
N THR A 131 8.93 -8.25 -5.10
CA THR A 131 10.07 -8.24 -4.19
C THR A 131 10.90 -9.49 -4.40
N ASN A 132 12.04 -9.37 -5.09
CA ASN A 132 12.98 -10.47 -5.22
C ASN A 132 13.63 -10.72 -3.85
N VAL A 133 13.71 -11.99 -3.42
CA VAL A 133 14.23 -12.35 -2.09
C VAL A 133 15.43 -13.27 -2.22
N LYS A 134 16.51 -12.97 -1.50
CA LYS A 134 17.64 -13.88 -1.25
C LYS A 134 17.45 -14.51 0.13
N VAL A 135 16.77 -15.66 0.18
CA VAL A 135 16.29 -16.28 1.44
C VAL A 135 17.39 -16.42 2.49
N THR A 136 18.61 -16.83 2.08
CA THR A 136 19.75 -17.01 3.00
C THR A 136 20.17 -15.71 3.68
N LYS A 137 20.14 -14.57 2.98
CA LYS A 137 20.47 -13.26 3.54
C LYS A 137 19.35 -12.71 4.40
N LEU A 138 18.09 -12.94 4.00
CA LEU A 138 16.94 -12.57 4.82
C LEU A 138 17.00 -13.29 6.18
N LEU A 139 17.32 -14.59 6.19
CA LEU A 139 17.56 -15.33 7.43
C LEU A 139 18.68 -14.72 8.27
N GLN A 140 19.79 -14.33 7.64
CA GLN A 140 20.90 -13.67 8.33
C GLN A 140 20.50 -12.32 8.94
N ALA A 141 19.64 -11.56 8.25
CA ALA A 141 19.12 -10.29 8.75
C ALA A 141 18.19 -10.49 9.96
N LEU A 142 17.22 -11.41 9.86
CA LEU A 142 16.26 -11.69 10.94
C LEU A 142 16.93 -12.29 12.20
N ARG A 143 18.02 -13.04 12.04
CA ARG A 143 18.82 -13.60 13.14
C ARG A 143 19.40 -12.56 14.10
N LYS A 144 19.50 -11.29 13.68
CA LYS A 144 20.02 -10.20 14.52
C LYS A 144 19.06 -9.80 15.64
N PHE A 145 17.80 -10.23 15.55
CA PHE A 145 16.72 -9.77 16.43
C PHE A 145 16.22 -10.91 17.33
N ASP A 146 15.98 -10.60 18.61
CA ASP A 146 15.43 -11.57 19.57
C ASP A 146 13.94 -11.79 19.28
N ARG A 147 13.60 -12.96 18.72
CA ARG A 147 12.23 -13.34 18.34
C ARG A 147 11.20 -13.32 19.47
N ARG A 148 11.63 -13.34 20.74
CA ARG A 148 10.73 -13.27 21.91
C ARG A 148 10.27 -11.83 22.22
N LYS A 149 10.81 -10.83 21.53
CA LYS A 149 10.43 -9.42 21.68
C LYS A 149 9.55 -8.97 20.53
N GLU A 150 8.83 -7.88 20.74
CA GLU A 150 8.07 -7.21 19.69
C GLU A 150 9.03 -6.48 18.73
N TRP A 151 8.96 -6.83 17.44
CA TRP A 151 9.75 -6.23 16.39
C TRP A 151 8.88 -5.86 15.19
N PHE A 152 8.97 -4.60 14.80
CA PHE A 152 8.47 -4.09 13.52
C PHE A 152 9.68 -3.72 12.66
N LEU A 153 9.97 -4.52 11.65
CA LEU A 153 11.19 -4.45 10.85
C LEU A 153 10.88 -4.02 9.42
N GLY A 154 11.72 -3.17 8.82
CA GLY A 154 11.56 -2.76 7.43
C GLY A 154 12.62 -1.78 6.97
N LYS A 155 12.57 -1.40 5.69
CA LYS A 155 13.30 -0.26 5.15
C LYS A 155 12.50 1.02 5.45
N PRO A 156 13.05 2.00 6.19
CA PRO A 156 12.29 3.18 6.59
C PRO A 156 12.12 4.18 5.45
N LEU A 157 10.87 4.56 5.19
CA LEU A 157 10.46 5.75 4.46
C LEU A 157 10.11 6.86 5.44
N HIS A 158 10.04 8.08 4.91
CA HIS A 158 9.51 9.25 5.59
C HIS A 158 9.08 10.30 4.59
N ASP A 159 8.28 11.24 5.08
CA ASP A 159 7.86 12.40 4.31
C ASP A 159 8.88 13.52 4.45
N GLU A 160 9.10 14.24 3.35
CA GLU A 160 9.89 15.48 3.34
C GLU A 160 9.03 16.68 3.79
N GLU A 161 7.72 16.65 3.52
CA GLU A 161 6.76 17.70 3.83
C GLU A 161 5.49 17.13 4.45
N SER A 162 4.62 17.99 5.00
CA SER A 162 3.34 17.54 5.53
C SER A 162 2.38 17.19 4.38
N THR A 163 1.91 15.94 4.35
CA THR A 163 1.18 15.41 3.20
C THR A 163 -0.31 15.25 3.51
N ILE A 164 -1.14 15.46 2.48
CA ILE A 164 -2.58 15.24 2.59
C ILE A 164 -2.94 13.76 2.71
N ILE A 165 -2.16 12.87 2.08
CA ILE A 165 -2.39 11.42 2.11
C ILE A 165 -2.17 10.83 3.51
N HIS A 166 -1.43 11.53 4.38
CA HIS A 166 -1.28 11.18 5.79
C HIS A 166 -2.12 12.05 6.73
N HIS A 167 -3.14 12.75 6.20
CA HIS A 167 -4.00 13.68 6.94
C HIS A 167 -3.22 14.69 7.78
N TYR A 168 -2.07 15.15 7.29
CA TYR A 168 -1.17 16.06 7.98
C TYR A 168 -0.68 15.53 9.36
N ALA A 169 -0.67 14.20 9.54
CA ALA A 169 -0.01 13.60 10.69
C ALA A 169 1.45 14.05 10.75
N PHE A 170 1.93 14.41 11.95
CA PHE A 170 3.28 14.91 12.17
C PHE A 170 3.65 16.17 11.35
N ALA A 171 2.67 17.04 11.03
CA ALA A 171 2.89 18.24 10.20
C ALA A 171 4.06 19.13 10.63
N GLU A 172 4.32 19.24 11.92
CA GLU A 172 5.42 20.06 12.46
C GLU A 172 6.81 19.49 12.15
N ASN A 173 6.92 18.16 12.04
CA ASN A 173 8.16 17.48 11.70
C ASN A 173 7.87 16.13 11.02
N PRO A 174 7.53 16.12 9.72
CA PRO A 174 7.12 14.90 9.01
C PRO A 174 8.19 13.80 9.04
N SER A 175 9.46 14.20 9.07
CA SER A 175 10.60 13.27 9.09
C SER A 175 10.71 12.42 10.36
N ILE A 176 10.02 12.79 11.45
CA ILE A 176 10.11 12.11 12.76
C ILE A 176 9.48 10.72 12.73
N PHE A 177 8.46 10.54 11.89
CA PHE A 177 7.72 9.29 11.78
C PHE A 177 8.24 8.50 10.59
N LYS A 178 8.55 7.22 10.84
CA LYS A 178 9.06 6.31 9.82
C LYS A 178 8.05 5.19 9.60
N TYR A 179 7.78 4.90 8.34
CA TYR A 179 6.90 3.82 7.91
C TYR A 179 7.64 2.94 6.89
N PRO A 180 7.30 1.65 6.75
CA PRO A 180 8.07 0.73 5.94
C PRO A 180 7.84 0.95 4.44
N ASP A 181 8.88 0.75 3.66
CA ASP A 181 8.80 0.55 2.21
C ASP A 181 8.34 -0.88 1.93
N PHE A 182 7.08 -1.07 1.54
CA PHE A 182 6.51 -2.40 1.28
C PHE A 182 7.23 -3.14 0.14
N SER A 183 7.70 -2.41 -0.87
CA SER A 183 8.49 -2.95 -1.99
C SER A 183 9.79 -3.64 -1.53
N ALA A 184 10.36 -3.21 -0.39
CA ALA A 184 11.58 -3.76 0.20
C ALA A 184 11.35 -4.99 1.09
N ALA A 185 10.10 -5.44 1.25
CA ALA A 185 9.63 -6.28 2.35
C ALA A 185 9.67 -5.62 3.73
N TRP A 186 8.88 -6.19 4.64
CA TRP A 186 8.86 -5.85 6.05
C TRP A 186 8.46 -7.07 6.88
N ALA A 187 8.72 -7.04 8.19
CA ALA A 187 8.46 -8.19 9.05
C ALA A 187 7.92 -7.81 10.42
N LEU A 188 7.13 -8.72 10.98
CA LEU A 188 6.63 -8.69 12.35
C LEU A 188 7.13 -9.93 13.09
N SER A 189 7.57 -9.75 14.33
CA SER A 189 7.73 -10.89 15.24
C SER A 189 6.36 -11.38 15.73
N ILE A 190 6.24 -12.66 16.08
CA ILE A 190 4.99 -13.22 16.59
C ILE A 190 4.46 -12.52 17.85
N PRO A 191 5.28 -12.14 18.86
CA PRO A 191 4.77 -11.37 20.00
C PRO A 191 4.06 -10.08 19.58
N LEU A 192 4.58 -9.38 18.56
CA LEU A 192 3.94 -8.19 18.03
C LEU A 192 2.66 -8.55 17.26
N LEU A 193 2.68 -9.59 16.43
CA LEU A 193 1.49 -10.08 15.73
C LEU A 193 0.35 -10.39 16.71
N ASP A 194 0.61 -11.13 17.78
CA ASP A 194 -0.42 -11.53 18.75
C ASP A 194 -1.02 -10.31 19.46
N ARG A 195 -0.19 -9.32 19.82
CA ARG A 195 -0.70 -8.05 20.38
C ARG A 195 -1.63 -7.34 19.40
N LEU A 196 -1.21 -7.21 18.14
CA LEU A 196 -2.01 -6.55 17.10
C LEU A 196 -3.29 -7.32 16.80
N ALA A 197 -3.23 -8.65 16.72
CA ALA A 197 -4.37 -9.53 16.51
C ALA A 197 -5.41 -9.43 17.63
N ASN A 198 -4.98 -9.31 18.89
CA ASN A 198 -5.89 -9.04 20.01
C ASN A 198 -6.49 -7.64 19.89
N LYS A 199 -5.67 -6.64 19.57
CA LYS A 199 -6.15 -5.26 19.39
C LYS A 199 -7.19 -5.14 18.28
N VAL A 200 -7.00 -5.76 17.12
CA VAL A 200 -7.96 -5.76 16.01
C VAL A 200 -9.29 -6.42 16.42
N ARG A 201 -9.24 -7.43 17.28
CA ARG A 201 -10.42 -8.14 17.78
C ARG A 201 -11.19 -7.35 18.83
N ASP A 202 -10.47 -6.65 19.70
CA ASP A 202 -11.04 -5.94 20.85
C ASP A 202 -11.47 -4.50 20.50
N ASP A 203 -10.75 -3.85 19.59
CA ASP A 203 -11.01 -2.48 19.11
C ASP A 203 -11.07 -2.47 17.57
N PRO A 204 -12.28 -2.50 16.98
CA PRO A 204 -12.46 -2.44 15.54
C PRO A 204 -11.73 -1.23 14.94
N LEU A 205 -11.22 -1.39 13.71
CA LEU A 205 -10.51 -0.33 13.00
C LEU A 205 -11.39 0.92 12.90
N LYS A 206 -10.92 2.02 13.50
CA LYS A 206 -11.65 3.29 13.63
C LYS A 206 -11.63 4.15 12.38
N SER A 207 -10.70 3.90 11.45
CA SER A 207 -10.60 4.67 10.22
C SER A 207 -11.65 4.18 9.24
N ASP A 208 -12.49 5.09 8.77
CA ASP A 208 -13.42 4.83 7.69
C ASP A 208 -12.68 4.71 6.34
N PHE A 209 -11.46 5.24 6.22
CA PHE A 209 -10.71 5.25 4.97
C PHE A 209 -9.36 4.55 5.09
N THR A 210 -8.95 3.87 4.02
CA THR A 210 -7.60 3.34 3.82
C THR A 210 -7.01 4.00 2.58
N ILE A 211 -6.03 4.89 2.78
CA ILE A 211 -5.44 5.80 1.78
C ILE A 211 -3.98 5.45 1.53
N ASP A 212 -3.13 5.51 2.55
CA ASP A 212 -1.73 5.05 2.48
C ASP A 212 -1.47 3.92 3.47
N LEU A 213 -1.61 2.69 2.97
CA LEU A 213 -1.58 1.47 3.76
C LEU A 213 -0.31 1.34 4.62
N LYS A 214 0.86 1.65 4.07
CA LYS A 214 2.15 1.53 4.78
C LYS A 214 2.24 2.49 5.97
N HIS A 215 1.78 3.73 5.80
CA HIS A 215 1.75 4.73 6.87
C HIS A 215 0.70 4.36 7.93
N GLU A 216 -0.48 3.90 7.51
CA GLU A 216 -1.57 3.49 8.41
C GLU A 216 -1.20 2.27 9.27
N VAL A 217 -0.57 1.24 8.67
CA VAL A 217 -0.05 0.08 9.41
C VAL A 217 1.00 0.53 10.43
N ALA A 218 1.92 1.42 10.05
CA ALA A 218 2.93 1.94 10.96
C ALA A 218 2.30 2.72 12.14
N LEU A 219 1.29 3.56 11.86
CA LEU A 219 0.56 4.31 12.89
C LEU A 219 -0.17 3.37 13.86
N TYR A 220 -0.83 2.34 13.32
CA TYR A 220 -1.56 1.36 14.13
C TYR A 220 -0.64 0.59 15.07
N ILE A 221 0.55 0.21 14.58
CA ILE A 221 1.60 -0.47 15.36
C ILE A 221 2.20 0.46 16.42
N TRP A 222 2.47 1.71 16.07
CA TRP A 222 3.09 2.69 16.97
C TRP A 222 2.17 3.07 18.14
N GLU A 223 0.86 3.11 17.92
CA GLU A 223 -0.16 3.29 18.97
C GLU A 223 0.15 4.49 19.89
N ASN A 224 0.29 5.68 19.32
CA ASN A 224 0.61 6.89 20.08
C ASN A 224 1.84 6.75 21.01
N GLY A 225 2.80 5.90 20.64
CA GLY A 225 4.02 5.65 21.42
C GLY A 225 3.97 4.48 22.37
N GLN A 226 2.86 3.74 22.46
CA GLN A 226 2.76 2.54 23.28
C GLN A 226 3.36 1.30 22.62
N GLY A 227 3.43 1.29 21.28
CA GLY A 227 4.02 0.21 20.50
C GLY A 227 5.42 0.50 19.96
N PRO A 228 6.08 -0.50 19.36
CA PRO A 228 7.41 -0.34 18.82
C PRO A 228 7.39 0.58 17.58
N ARG A 229 8.46 1.35 17.43
CA ARG A 229 8.74 2.06 16.17
C ARG A 229 9.32 1.10 15.13
N LEU A 230 9.19 1.47 13.86
CA LEU A 230 9.88 0.78 12.77
C LEU A 230 11.39 0.75 13.04
N THR A 231 11.94 -0.45 13.04
CA THR A 231 13.38 -0.70 13.17
C THR A 231 13.95 -0.94 11.78
N ALA A 232 14.94 -0.11 11.41
CA ALA A 232 15.58 -0.19 10.11
C ALA A 232 16.36 -1.50 9.96
N VAL A 233 16.15 -2.19 8.83
CA VAL A 233 16.94 -3.36 8.43
C VAL A 233 17.66 -3.04 7.13
N PRO A 234 18.97 -2.74 7.15
CA PRO A 234 19.72 -2.33 5.96
C PRO A 234 19.78 -3.37 4.84
N GLU A 235 19.56 -4.65 5.17
CA GLU A 235 19.46 -5.71 4.16
C GLU A 235 18.12 -5.70 3.39
N LEU A 236 17.10 -4.99 3.88
CA LEU A 236 15.85 -4.81 3.15
C LEU A 236 15.98 -3.60 2.24
N CYS A 237 15.99 -3.86 0.94
CA CYS A 237 16.48 -2.95 -0.09
C CYS A 237 15.45 -2.84 -1.23
N THR A 238 15.53 -1.76 -2.01
CA THR A 238 14.76 -1.60 -3.27
C THR A 238 15.65 -1.38 -4.49
N GLU A 239 16.94 -1.63 -4.32
CA GLU A 239 17.93 -1.54 -5.37
C GLU A 239 17.64 -2.59 -6.46
N PRO A 240 17.93 -2.27 -7.73
CA PRO A 240 17.83 -3.24 -8.82
C PRO A 240 18.69 -4.47 -8.53
N GLU A 241 18.17 -5.67 -8.80
CA GLU A 241 18.83 -6.93 -8.44
C GLU A 241 20.29 -7.05 -8.94
N HIS A 242 20.56 -6.55 -10.15
CA HIS A 242 21.87 -6.61 -10.79
C HIS A 242 22.79 -5.42 -10.46
N SER A 243 22.35 -4.52 -9.58
CA SER A 243 23.18 -3.38 -9.17
C SER A 243 24.37 -3.84 -8.31
N PRO A 244 25.57 -3.26 -8.49
CA PRO A 244 26.71 -3.49 -7.59
C PRO A 244 26.40 -3.17 -6.12
N THR A 245 25.49 -2.22 -5.88
CA THR A 245 25.06 -1.84 -4.52
C THR A 245 24.19 -2.91 -3.85
N ALA A 246 23.55 -3.80 -4.62
CA ALA A 246 22.64 -4.84 -4.12
C ALA A 246 23.35 -6.08 -3.51
N GLN A 247 24.68 -6.03 -3.38
CA GLN A 247 25.46 -7.15 -2.84
C GLN A 247 25.17 -7.44 -1.38
N HIS A 248 24.78 -6.46 -0.57
CA HIS A 248 24.43 -6.66 0.84
C HIS A 248 22.96 -6.99 1.04
N CYS A 249 22.12 -6.70 0.03
CA CYS A 249 20.68 -6.79 0.11
C CYS A 249 20.17 -8.24 0.17
N ALA A 250 19.20 -8.45 1.06
CA ALA A 250 18.35 -9.62 1.18
C ALA A 250 17.10 -9.52 0.29
N THR A 251 16.62 -8.31 0.02
CA THR A 251 15.53 -8.07 -0.93
C THR A 251 15.98 -7.11 -2.03
N THR A 252 15.42 -7.19 -3.22
CA THR A 252 15.74 -6.26 -4.34
C THR A 252 14.52 -6.14 -5.23
N LEU A 253 14.51 -5.16 -6.14
CA LEU A 253 13.46 -5.05 -7.14
C LEU A 253 13.92 -5.56 -8.51
N SER A 254 12.97 -6.14 -9.23
CA SER A 254 13.07 -6.40 -10.67
C SER A 254 12.96 -5.09 -11.46
N SER A 255 13.27 -5.12 -12.76
CA SER A 255 13.25 -3.94 -13.64
C SER A 255 11.97 -3.07 -13.46
N PRO A 256 12.07 -1.72 -13.52
CA PRO A 256 11.03 -0.82 -12.99
C PRO A 256 9.69 -0.78 -13.75
N ALA A 257 9.58 -1.43 -14.91
CA ALA A 257 8.34 -1.49 -15.69
C ALA A 257 7.99 -2.95 -16.00
N PRO A 258 6.72 -3.36 -15.85
CA PRO A 258 6.32 -4.71 -16.16
C PRO A 258 6.39 -4.93 -17.68
N LEU A 259 7.40 -5.67 -18.11
CA LEU A 259 7.57 -6.11 -19.50
C LEU A 259 6.75 -7.38 -19.71
N CYS A 260 5.44 -7.24 -19.89
CA CYS A 260 4.53 -8.37 -20.10
C CYS A 260 4.41 -8.75 -21.59
N GLY A 261 4.46 -7.78 -22.48
CA GLY A 261 4.38 -7.98 -23.93
C GLY A 261 4.52 -6.68 -24.70
N GLU A 262 4.06 -6.69 -25.95
CA GLU A 262 3.98 -5.48 -26.76
C GLU A 262 2.97 -4.49 -26.16
N PRO A 263 3.29 -3.18 -26.13
CA PRO A 263 2.37 -2.16 -25.64
C PRO A 263 1.00 -2.25 -26.33
N VAL A 264 -0.07 -2.08 -25.55
CA VAL A 264 -1.42 -1.93 -26.09
C VAL A 264 -1.44 -0.78 -27.07
N LYS A 265 -2.10 -0.96 -28.23
CA LYS A 265 -2.18 0.10 -29.23
C LYS A 265 -2.99 1.27 -28.68
N LYS A 266 -2.54 2.50 -28.96
CA LYS A 266 -3.26 3.74 -28.62
C LYS A 266 -4.70 3.79 -29.18
N GLU A 267 -5.00 3.09 -30.28
CA GLU A 267 -6.36 2.96 -30.84
C GLU A 267 -7.26 2.00 -30.05
N ASP A 268 -6.69 1.19 -29.15
CA ASP A 268 -7.43 0.27 -28.27
C ASP A 268 -7.74 0.90 -26.90
N ILE A 269 -7.37 2.17 -26.68
CA ILE A 269 -7.63 2.91 -25.45
C ILE A 269 -8.47 4.14 -25.80
N PHE A 270 -9.68 4.21 -25.24
CA PHE A 270 -10.51 5.41 -25.30
C PHE A 270 -10.28 6.24 -24.04
N VAL A 271 -9.94 7.52 -24.20
CA VAL A 271 -9.66 8.43 -23.09
C VAL A 271 -10.85 9.39 -22.90
N ALA A 272 -11.41 9.37 -21.69
CA ALA A 272 -12.47 10.26 -21.26
C ALA A 272 -11.92 11.26 -20.24
N VAL A 273 -11.88 12.54 -20.61
CA VAL A 273 -11.42 13.61 -19.72
C VAL A 273 -12.62 14.32 -19.12
N LYS A 274 -12.80 14.20 -17.80
CA LYS A 274 -13.81 14.97 -17.05
C LYS A 274 -13.32 16.40 -16.86
N THR A 275 -14.11 17.37 -17.29
CA THR A 275 -13.86 18.81 -17.06
C THR A 275 -15.18 19.55 -16.81
N CYS A 276 -15.10 20.87 -16.66
CA CYS A 276 -16.25 21.76 -16.64
C CYS A 276 -15.87 23.12 -17.21
N LYS A 277 -16.87 23.94 -17.55
CA LYS A 277 -16.68 25.27 -18.16
C LYS A 277 -15.65 26.13 -17.44
N LYS A 278 -15.60 26.05 -16.11
CA LYS A 278 -14.66 26.79 -15.25
C LYS A 278 -13.19 26.50 -15.61
N PHE A 279 -12.88 25.28 -16.02
CA PHE A 279 -11.51 24.81 -16.18
C PHE A 279 -11.03 24.76 -17.64
N HIS A 280 -11.87 25.14 -18.59
CA HIS A 280 -11.53 25.23 -20.01
C HIS A 280 -10.29 26.10 -20.28
N THR A 281 -10.10 27.18 -19.51
CA THR A 281 -8.98 28.12 -19.70
C THR A 281 -7.77 27.84 -18.83
N GLU A 282 -7.93 27.06 -17.75
CA GLU A 282 -6.88 26.88 -16.74
C GLU A 282 -6.26 25.48 -16.80
N ARG A 283 -7.08 24.42 -16.83
CA ARG A 283 -6.62 23.03 -16.69
C ARG A 283 -6.51 22.31 -18.03
N VAL A 284 -7.52 22.44 -18.88
CA VAL A 284 -7.52 21.82 -20.22
C VAL A 284 -6.31 22.22 -21.08
N PRO A 285 -5.81 23.48 -21.05
CA PRO A 285 -4.60 23.84 -21.79
C PRO A 285 -3.36 23.07 -21.31
N VAL A 286 -3.30 22.62 -20.06
CA VAL A 286 -2.21 21.78 -19.54
C VAL A 286 -2.29 20.38 -20.17
N VAL A 287 -3.49 19.78 -20.21
CA VAL A 287 -3.74 18.49 -20.86
C VAL A 287 -3.30 18.54 -22.34
N LYS A 288 -3.71 19.59 -23.06
CA LYS A 288 -3.31 19.88 -24.45
C LYS A 288 -1.80 19.98 -24.65
N LYS A 289 -1.10 20.65 -23.73
CA LYS A 289 0.35 20.88 -23.81
C LYS A 289 1.19 19.67 -23.41
N THR A 290 0.62 18.70 -22.71
CA THR A 290 1.33 17.55 -22.14
C THR A 290 1.00 16.27 -22.88
N TRP A 291 0.03 15.49 -22.38
CA TRP A 291 -0.19 14.10 -22.77
C TRP A 291 -1.32 13.89 -23.80
N GLU A 292 -2.18 14.88 -24.07
CA GLU A 292 -3.30 14.75 -25.05
C GLU A 292 -2.81 14.22 -26.40
N ARG A 293 -1.67 14.74 -26.87
CA ARG A 293 -1.10 14.41 -28.20
C ARG A 293 -0.74 12.92 -28.37
N GLU A 294 -0.62 12.19 -27.28
CA GLU A 294 -0.31 10.75 -27.28
C GLU A 294 -1.59 9.89 -27.30
N ALA A 295 -2.75 10.48 -27.00
CA ALA A 295 -4.05 9.83 -27.14
C ALA A 295 -4.50 9.83 -28.60
N SER A 296 -5.02 8.70 -29.09
CA SER A 296 -5.62 8.62 -30.43
C SER A 296 -7.13 8.76 -30.44
N LEU A 297 -7.78 8.36 -29.34
CA LEU A 297 -9.21 8.45 -29.16
C LEU A 297 -9.46 9.13 -27.82
N LEU A 298 -9.90 10.39 -27.87
CA LEU A 298 -10.11 11.20 -26.68
C LEU A 298 -11.35 12.08 -26.85
N GLU A 299 -12.16 12.17 -25.79
CA GLU A 299 -13.23 13.16 -25.68
C GLU A 299 -13.15 13.91 -24.35
N TYR A 300 -13.41 15.21 -24.41
CA TYR A 300 -13.56 16.08 -23.24
C TYR A 300 -15.03 16.16 -22.84
N TYR A 301 -15.37 15.80 -21.61
CA TYR A 301 -16.74 15.80 -21.09
C TYR A 301 -16.95 16.98 -20.15
N SER A 302 -17.82 17.91 -20.55
CA SER A 302 -18.06 19.17 -19.85
C SER A 302 -19.55 19.44 -19.70
N ASP A 303 -19.91 20.34 -18.79
CA ASP A 303 -21.26 20.89 -18.63
C ASP A 303 -21.56 22.01 -19.66
N HIS A 304 -20.64 22.22 -20.61
CA HIS A 304 -20.76 23.25 -21.64
C HIS A 304 -20.04 22.83 -22.93
N THR A 305 -20.74 22.86 -24.06
CA THR A 305 -20.14 22.66 -25.38
C THR A 305 -19.23 23.84 -25.77
N ASP A 306 -17.97 23.54 -26.06
CA ASP A 306 -16.95 24.50 -26.45
C ASP A 306 -16.23 23.97 -27.71
N PRO A 307 -16.54 24.54 -28.89
CA PRO A 307 -15.93 24.11 -30.15
C PRO A 307 -14.41 24.31 -30.23
N SER A 308 -13.82 25.14 -29.35
CA SER A 308 -12.36 25.35 -29.32
C SER A 308 -11.61 24.23 -28.58
N ILE A 309 -12.31 23.48 -27.73
CA ILE A 309 -11.81 22.35 -26.93
C ILE A 309 -12.45 21.01 -27.40
N PRO A 310 -13.17 21.04 -28.52
CA PRO A 310 -14.35 20.19 -28.78
C PRO A 310 -14.90 19.40 -27.58
N THR A 311 -15.49 20.08 -26.60
CA THR A 311 -16.14 19.39 -25.47
C THR A 311 -17.50 18.80 -25.84
N ILE A 312 -17.81 17.64 -25.27
CA ILE A 312 -19.08 16.93 -25.34
C ILE A 312 -19.89 17.24 -24.07
N ASP A 313 -21.10 17.74 -24.26
CA ASP A 313 -22.10 17.91 -23.20
C ASP A 313 -23.06 16.71 -23.23
N LEU A 314 -23.10 15.94 -22.13
CA LEU A 314 -23.96 14.78 -21.96
C LEU A 314 -25.31 15.12 -21.31
N GLY A 315 -25.62 16.40 -21.12
CA GLY A 315 -26.82 16.86 -20.43
C GLY A 315 -26.76 16.71 -18.91
N VAL A 316 -25.56 16.50 -18.35
CA VAL A 316 -25.33 16.39 -16.91
C VAL A 316 -24.67 17.67 -16.40
N PRO A 317 -25.31 18.42 -15.49
CA PRO A 317 -24.74 19.66 -14.97
C PRO A 317 -23.47 19.41 -14.15
N ASN A 318 -22.60 20.42 -14.07
CA ASN A 318 -21.46 20.37 -13.17
C ASN A 318 -21.90 20.45 -11.69
N THR A 319 -21.15 19.78 -10.83
CA THR A 319 -21.37 19.63 -9.39
C THR A 319 -20.08 19.98 -8.63
N GLU A 320 -20.17 20.28 -7.33
CA GLU A 320 -18.99 20.69 -6.54
C GLU A 320 -18.39 19.58 -5.68
N ARG A 321 -19.15 18.53 -5.34
CA ARG A 321 -18.74 17.50 -4.36
C ARG A 321 -18.27 16.19 -4.99
N GLY A 322 -18.95 15.73 -6.03
CA GLY A 322 -18.66 14.48 -6.71
C GLY A 322 -19.31 14.48 -8.09
N HIS A 323 -18.92 13.55 -8.96
CA HIS A 323 -19.26 13.60 -10.39
C HIS A 323 -19.93 12.32 -10.90
N CYS A 324 -20.62 11.57 -10.03
CA CYS A 324 -21.19 10.27 -10.37
C CYS A 324 -22.04 10.30 -11.63
N GLY A 325 -22.97 11.26 -11.75
CA GLY A 325 -23.85 11.35 -12.92
C GLY A 325 -23.07 11.52 -14.23
N LYS A 326 -22.01 12.34 -14.22
CA LYS A 326 -21.15 12.58 -15.38
C LYS A 326 -20.36 11.32 -15.73
N THR A 327 -19.81 10.64 -14.73
CA THR A 327 -19.06 9.39 -14.92
C THR A 327 -19.95 8.28 -15.48
N PHE A 328 -21.16 8.07 -14.99
CA PHE A 328 -22.09 7.07 -15.55
C PHE A 328 -22.50 7.41 -16.98
N ALA A 329 -22.77 8.68 -17.30
CA ALA A 329 -23.06 9.09 -18.67
C ALA A 329 -21.88 8.82 -19.64
N ILE A 330 -20.63 8.98 -19.16
CA ILE A 330 -19.42 8.60 -19.91
C ILE A 330 -19.39 7.08 -20.15
N LEU A 331 -19.69 6.27 -19.13
CA LEU A 331 -19.72 4.81 -19.25
C LEU A 331 -20.78 4.34 -20.27
N GLU A 332 -21.99 4.91 -20.22
CA GLU A 332 -23.08 4.62 -21.16
C GLU A 332 -22.67 4.96 -22.60
N ARG A 333 -22.08 6.15 -22.79
CA ARG A 333 -21.57 6.59 -24.09
C ARG A 333 -20.46 5.67 -24.61
N TYR A 334 -19.57 5.22 -23.73
CA TYR A 334 -18.47 4.32 -24.08
C TYR A 334 -18.95 2.94 -24.57
N VAL A 335 -20.02 2.41 -23.96
CA VAL A 335 -20.62 1.12 -24.35
C VAL A 335 -21.53 1.24 -25.57
N GLY A 336 -22.14 2.41 -25.80
CA GLY A 336 -22.95 2.69 -26.98
C GLY A 336 -22.15 2.76 -28.29
N ASP A 337 -22.84 3.08 -29.39
CA ASP A 337 -22.22 3.21 -30.72
C ASP A 337 -21.70 4.63 -31.02
N ALA A 338 -21.69 5.51 -30.01
CA ALA A 338 -21.27 6.90 -30.16
C ALA A 338 -19.76 7.10 -30.28
N VAL A 339 -18.97 6.12 -29.80
CA VAL A 339 -17.51 6.13 -29.82
C VAL A 339 -16.98 4.80 -30.35
N PRO A 340 -15.73 4.71 -30.84
CA PRO A 340 -15.17 3.45 -31.34
C PRO A 340 -15.16 2.35 -30.28
N LYS A 341 -15.33 1.09 -30.73
CA LYS A 341 -15.26 -0.09 -29.87
C LYS A 341 -13.80 -0.43 -29.54
N THR A 342 -13.27 0.21 -28.50
CA THR A 342 -11.92 -0.05 -27.95
C THR A 342 -11.93 -1.12 -26.86
N ARG A 343 -10.76 -1.65 -26.49
CA ARG A 343 -10.64 -2.66 -25.42
C ARG A 343 -10.60 -2.05 -24.02
N TRP A 344 -10.10 -0.83 -23.91
CA TRP A 344 -9.88 -0.13 -22.66
C TRP A 344 -10.55 1.25 -22.65
N LEU A 345 -11.03 1.64 -21.48
CA LEU A 345 -11.49 2.97 -21.13
C LEU A 345 -10.56 3.53 -20.04
N LEU A 346 -9.98 4.71 -20.29
CA LEU A 346 -9.31 5.52 -19.28
C LEU A 346 -10.22 6.71 -18.95
N VAL A 347 -10.59 6.86 -17.68
CA VAL A 347 -11.30 8.04 -17.16
C VAL A 347 -10.35 8.84 -16.27
N VAL A 348 -10.17 10.12 -16.58
CA VAL A 348 -9.27 11.02 -15.85
C VAL A 348 -9.93 12.37 -15.59
N ASP A 349 -9.52 13.05 -14.53
CA ASP A 349 -9.86 14.45 -14.27
C ASP A 349 -8.94 15.39 -15.06
N ASP A 350 -9.39 16.63 -15.31
CA ASP A 350 -8.64 17.64 -16.07
C ASP A 350 -7.37 18.17 -15.38
N ASP A 351 -7.16 17.83 -14.11
CA ASP A 351 -5.93 18.02 -13.35
C ASP A 351 -5.15 16.72 -13.05
N THR A 352 -5.38 15.69 -13.87
CA THR A 352 -4.55 14.48 -13.91
C THR A 352 -3.44 14.62 -14.95
N LEU A 353 -2.20 14.36 -14.54
CA LEU A 353 -1.06 14.19 -15.43
C LEU A 353 -0.80 12.71 -15.61
N ILE A 354 -0.74 12.21 -16.85
CA ILE A 354 -0.58 10.78 -17.12
C ILE A 354 0.37 10.50 -18.28
N SER A 355 1.16 9.44 -18.17
CA SER A 355 1.99 8.88 -19.24
C SER A 355 1.24 7.78 -19.98
N LEU A 356 0.73 8.07 -21.18
CA LEU A 356 0.01 7.10 -21.99
C LEU A 356 0.89 5.94 -22.52
N PRO A 357 2.19 6.12 -22.86
CA PRO A 357 3.05 5.02 -23.27
C PRO A 357 3.31 4.03 -22.14
N ARG A 358 3.52 4.51 -20.91
CA ARG A 358 3.64 3.64 -19.73
C ARG A 358 2.34 2.91 -19.43
N LEU A 359 1.20 3.60 -19.57
CA LEU A 359 -0.10 2.95 -19.45
C LEU A 359 -0.27 1.84 -20.50
N GLN A 360 0.08 2.09 -21.76
CA GLN A 360 0.02 1.08 -22.83
C GLN A 360 0.88 -0.16 -22.50
N MET A 361 2.05 0.04 -21.90
CA MET A 361 2.90 -1.06 -21.43
C MET A 361 2.24 -1.81 -20.26
N LEU A 362 1.75 -1.12 -19.24
CA LEU A 362 1.07 -1.77 -18.11
C LEU A 362 -0.16 -2.58 -18.56
N LEU A 363 -0.97 -2.03 -19.46
CA LEU A 363 -2.17 -2.72 -19.97
C LEU A 363 -1.85 -3.96 -20.80
N SER A 364 -0.61 -4.12 -21.29
CA SER A 364 -0.18 -5.36 -21.96
C SER A 364 -0.14 -6.57 -21.01
N CYS A 365 -0.14 -6.33 -19.70
CA CYS A 365 -0.13 -7.36 -18.67
C CYS A 365 -1.50 -7.99 -18.41
N TYR A 366 -2.58 -7.32 -18.81
CA TYR A 366 -3.95 -7.70 -18.46
C TYR A 366 -4.70 -8.23 -19.67
N ASP A 367 -5.53 -9.25 -19.45
CA ASP A 367 -6.48 -9.72 -20.46
C ASP A 367 -7.71 -8.78 -20.48
N PRO A 368 -7.97 -8.05 -21.58
CA PRO A 368 -9.15 -7.17 -21.68
C PRO A 368 -10.48 -7.93 -21.74
N SER A 369 -10.47 -9.25 -21.90
CA SER A 369 -11.66 -10.10 -21.80
C SER A 369 -12.08 -10.34 -20.35
N GLU A 370 -11.19 -10.13 -19.38
CA GLU A 370 -11.49 -10.12 -17.95
C GLU A 370 -12.08 -8.76 -17.52
N PRO A 371 -12.94 -8.72 -16.49
CA PRO A 371 -13.46 -7.46 -15.95
C PRO A 371 -12.41 -6.74 -15.09
N VAL A 372 -11.43 -6.11 -15.74
CA VAL A 372 -10.37 -5.34 -15.08
C VAL A 372 -10.85 -3.94 -14.70
N CYS A 373 -10.63 -3.56 -13.44
CA CYS A 373 -10.83 -2.22 -12.85
C CYS A 373 -9.54 -1.81 -12.15
N LEU A 374 -8.73 -0.94 -12.75
CA LEU A 374 -7.32 -0.70 -12.39
C LEU A 374 -7.04 0.77 -12.06
N GLY A 375 -6.24 1.00 -11.02
CA GLY A 375 -5.66 2.31 -10.68
C GLY A 375 -5.09 2.32 -9.26
N GLU A 376 -5.05 3.48 -8.61
CA GLU A 376 -4.71 3.57 -7.18
C GLU A 376 -5.93 3.15 -6.35
N ARG A 377 -5.76 2.19 -5.45
CA ARG A 377 -6.87 1.58 -4.70
C ARG A 377 -6.93 2.16 -3.30
N TYR A 378 -8.08 2.74 -2.96
CA TYR A 378 -8.42 3.11 -1.59
C TYR A 378 -9.50 2.17 -1.03
N GLY A 379 -9.62 2.16 0.29
CA GLY A 379 -10.65 1.41 1.02
C GLY A 379 -11.60 2.34 1.75
N TYR A 380 -12.87 1.94 1.84
CA TYR A 380 -13.86 2.55 2.72
C TYR A 380 -14.46 1.47 3.64
N GLY A 381 -14.35 1.63 4.96
CA GLY A 381 -14.98 0.76 5.96
C GLY A 381 -14.49 -0.70 5.95
N LEU A 382 -13.26 -0.98 5.50
CA LEU A 382 -12.76 -2.35 5.27
C LEU A 382 -12.79 -3.27 6.50
N GLY A 383 -12.74 -2.71 7.72
CA GLY A 383 -12.86 -3.48 8.96
C GLY A 383 -14.30 -3.85 9.35
N GLN A 384 -15.31 -3.36 8.62
CA GLN A 384 -16.73 -3.46 8.98
C GLN A 384 -17.60 -3.90 7.78
N GLY A 385 -17.01 -4.62 6.82
CA GLY A 385 -17.72 -5.08 5.61
C GLY A 385 -17.89 -4.00 4.54
N GLY A 386 -17.00 -3.01 4.54
CA GLY A 386 -16.93 -1.98 3.51
C GLY A 386 -16.34 -2.52 2.19
N TYR A 387 -15.79 -1.62 1.38
CA TYR A 387 -15.40 -1.93 0.01
C TYR A 387 -14.19 -1.13 -0.46
N SER A 388 -13.56 -1.64 -1.52
CA SER A 388 -12.44 -1.01 -2.21
C SER A 388 -12.93 -0.19 -3.40
N TYR A 389 -12.21 0.87 -3.75
CA TYR A 389 -12.48 1.70 -4.93
C TYR A 389 -11.18 2.19 -5.57
N ILE A 390 -11.23 2.49 -6.87
CA ILE A 390 -10.11 3.15 -7.57
C ILE A 390 -10.32 4.65 -7.53
N THR A 391 -9.31 5.40 -7.09
CA THR A 391 -9.41 6.85 -6.97
C THR A 391 -9.62 7.53 -8.33
N GLY A 392 -10.53 8.50 -8.38
CA GLY A 392 -10.87 9.19 -9.64
C GLY A 392 -9.71 10.01 -10.20
N GLY A 393 -9.02 10.75 -9.33
CA GLY A 393 -7.96 11.69 -9.71
C GLY A 393 -6.64 11.01 -10.09
N GLY A 394 -6.33 9.85 -9.50
CA GLY A 394 -5.22 9.01 -9.94
C GLY A 394 -5.40 8.51 -11.37
N GLY A 395 -6.64 8.47 -11.87
CA GLY A 395 -7.02 7.93 -13.16
C GLY A 395 -7.53 6.50 -13.03
N MET A 396 -8.74 6.27 -13.56
CA MET A 396 -9.42 4.98 -13.50
C MET A 396 -9.35 4.28 -14.86
N VAL A 397 -8.90 3.03 -14.88
CA VAL A 397 -8.87 2.22 -16.10
C VAL A 397 -9.82 1.06 -16.00
N PHE A 398 -10.65 0.89 -17.01
CA PHE A 398 -11.61 -0.20 -17.11
C PHE A 398 -11.42 -0.97 -18.42
N SER A 399 -11.45 -2.30 -18.34
CA SER A 399 -11.73 -3.12 -19.52
C SER A 399 -13.15 -2.84 -20.01
N ARG A 400 -13.40 -2.99 -21.32
CA ARG A 400 -14.77 -2.92 -21.84
C ARG A 400 -15.70 -3.92 -21.16
N THR A 401 -15.19 -5.12 -20.85
CA THR A 401 -15.93 -6.15 -20.12
C THR A 401 -16.42 -5.67 -18.76
N ALA A 402 -15.56 -4.98 -17.99
CA ALA A 402 -15.95 -4.43 -16.69
C ALA A 402 -17.08 -3.40 -16.82
N VAL A 403 -16.96 -2.46 -17.77
CA VAL A 403 -17.99 -1.42 -17.97
C VAL A 403 -19.33 -2.03 -18.39
N VAL A 404 -19.31 -3.00 -19.31
CA VAL A 404 -20.53 -3.70 -19.75
C VAL A 404 -21.21 -4.43 -18.60
N ARG A 405 -20.45 -5.14 -17.75
CA ARG A 405 -21.01 -5.82 -16.58
C ARG A 405 -21.59 -4.84 -15.56
N LEU A 406 -20.90 -3.74 -15.31
CA LEU A 406 -21.37 -2.71 -14.39
C LEU A 406 -22.69 -2.10 -14.86
N LEU A 407 -22.79 -1.69 -16.13
CA LEU A 407 -24.02 -1.08 -16.68
C LEU A 407 -25.17 -2.08 -16.87
N ALA A 408 -24.88 -3.37 -17.00
CA ALA A 408 -25.90 -4.42 -17.04
C ALA A 408 -26.48 -4.76 -15.66
N SER A 409 -25.92 -4.20 -14.58
CA SER A 409 -26.40 -4.39 -13.22
C SER A 409 -27.42 -3.32 -12.79
N ASP A 410 -27.95 -3.45 -11.58
CA ASP A 410 -28.81 -2.42 -10.95
C ASP A 410 -28.01 -1.23 -10.36
N CYS A 411 -26.70 -1.18 -10.57
CA CYS A 411 -25.84 -0.10 -10.11
C CYS A 411 -26.24 1.25 -10.71
N LYS A 412 -26.48 2.24 -9.84
CA LYS A 412 -26.84 3.61 -10.23
C LYS A 412 -26.29 4.60 -9.21
N CYS A 413 -26.04 5.82 -9.67
CA CYS A 413 -25.80 6.95 -8.78
C CYS A 413 -27.03 7.22 -7.90
N TYR A 414 -26.83 7.34 -6.59
CA TYR A 414 -27.91 7.80 -5.69
C TYR A 414 -28.17 9.32 -5.83
N SER A 415 -27.19 10.07 -6.32
CA SER A 415 -27.32 11.45 -6.77
C SER A 415 -26.24 11.78 -7.79
N ASN A 416 -26.48 12.77 -8.66
CA ASN A 416 -25.49 13.18 -9.68
C ASN A 416 -24.19 13.70 -9.06
N ASP A 417 -24.27 14.28 -7.86
CA ASP A 417 -23.16 14.89 -7.11
C ASP A 417 -22.48 13.93 -6.12
N ALA A 418 -22.85 12.64 -6.13
CA ALA A 418 -22.18 11.62 -5.35
C ALA A 418 -20.70 11.45 -5.78
N PRO A 419 -19.78 11.09 -4.87
CA PRO A 419 -18.42 10.70 -5.21
C PRO A 419 -18.46 9.49 -6.15
N ASP A 420 -17.98 9.70 -7.38
CA ASP A 420 -18.10 8.75 -8.48
C ASP A 420 -17.27 7.49 -8.23
N ASP A 421 -16.02 7.67 -7.80
CA ASP A 421 -15.11 6.58 -7.46
C ASP A 421 -15.67 5.66 -6.37
N MET A 422 -16.19 6.22 -5.28
CA MET A 422 -16.80 5.47 -4.18
C MET A 422 -18.08 4.74 -4.61
N VAL A 423 -18.95 5.37 -5.43
CA VAL A 423 -20.15 4.70 -5.95
C VAL A 423 -19.77 3.55 -6.88
N LEU A 424 -18.78 3.75 -7.75
CA LEU A 424 -18.26 2.69 -8.62
C LEU A 424 -17.69 1.54 -7.78
N GLY A 425 -16.87 1.82 -6.77
CA GLY A 425 -16.33 0.80 -5.87
C GLY A 425 -17.41 0.00 -5.14
N MET A 426 -18.43 0.67 -4.63
CA MET A 426 -19.59 0.01 -3.99
C MET A 426 -20.27 -0.96 -4.95
N CYS A 427 -20.50 -0.54 -6.19
CA CYS A 427 -21.12 -1.38 -7.20
C CYS A 427 -20.24 -2.54 -7.65
N LEU A 428 -18.94 -2.30 -7.85
CA LEU A 428 -17.98 -3.35 -8.19
C LEU A 428 -17.93 -4.42 -7.09
N ASN A 429 -17.88 -4.00 -5.84
CA ASN A 429 -17.95 -4.90 -4.68
C ASN A 429 -19.26 -5.71 -4.65
N ALA A 430 -20.41 -5.07 -4.87
CA ALA A 430 -21.70 -5.75 -4.93
C ALA A 430 -21.79 -6.79 -6.07
N LEU A 431 -21.02 -6.59 -7.14
CA LEU A 431 -20.92 -7.50 -8.28
C LEU A 431 -19.84 -8.58 -8.11
N GLY A 432 -19.07 -8.56 -7.02
CA GLY A 432 -17.89 -9.42 -6.84
C GLY A 432 -16.80 -9.15 -7.88
N LEU A 433 -16.71 -7.92 -8.40
CA LEU A 433 -15.66 -7.48 -9.31
C LEU A 433 -14.55 -6.81 -8.50
N PRO A 434 -13.37 -7.45 -8.35
CA PRO A 434 -12.30 -6.89 -7.55
C PRO A 434 -11.68 -5.67 -8.25
N VAL A 435 -11.27 -4.68 -7.46
CA VAL A 435 -10.44 -3.58 -7.93
C VAL A 435 -8.96 -3.94 -7.82
N THR A 436 -8.22 -3.66 -8.88
CA THR A 436 -6.79 -3.94 -8.99
C THR A 436 -5.99 -2.68 -8.67
N HIS A 437 -5.18 -2.76 -7.62
CA HIS A 437 -4.23 -1.73 -7.26
C HIS A 437 -2.99 -1.78 -8.17
N SER A 438 -2.56 -0.62 -8.64
CA SER A 438 -1.23 -0.39 -9.20
C SER A 438 -0.56 0.76 -8.46
N SER A 439 0.63 0.49 -7.90
CA SER A 439 1.47 1.47 -7.19
C SER A 439 2.04 2.57 -8.10
N LEU A 440 1.78 2.50 -9.41
CA LEU A 440 2.20 3.49 -10.40
C LEU A 440 1.17 4.63 -10.61
N PHE A 441 -0.03 4.52 -10.06
CA PHE A 441 -1.06 5.58 -10.12
C PHE A 441 -1.07 6.37 -8.81
N HIS A 442 -1.23 7.68 -8.89
CA HIS A 442 -1.13 8.58 -7.73
C HIS A 442 -2.23 9.66 -7.73
N GLN A 443 -3.08 9.66 -6.70
CA GLN A 443 -4.18 10.59 -6.41
C GLN A 443 -3.69 11.97 -5.90
N ALA A 444 -2.41 12.06 -5.56
CA ALA A 444 -1.77 13.27 -5.06
C ALA A 444 -0.57 13.70 -5.91
N ARG A 445 0.10 14.77 -5.48
CA ARG A 445 1.26 15.34 -6.18
C ARG A 445 2.51 14.52 -5.85
N PRO A 446 3.57 14.57 -6.66
CA PRO A 446 4.82 13.88 -6.34
C PRO A 446 5.37 14.21 -4.94
N GLU A 447 5.24 15.46 -4.49
CA GLU A 447 5.71 15.95 -3.19
C GLU A 447 4.91 15.38 -2.01
N ASP A 448 3.71 14.84 -2.26
CA ASP A 448 2.90 14.20 -1.23
C ASP A 448 3.35 12.75 -0.95
N TYR A 449 4.34 12.22 -1.69
CA TYR A 449 4.90 10.88 -1.49
C TYR A 449 6.38 10.94 -1.08
N SER A 450 6.84 9.93 -0.32
CA SER A 450 8.26 9.84 0.04
C SER A 450 9.16 9.82 -1.20
N ARG A 451 10.22 10.64 -1.18
CA ARG A 451 11.20 10.67 -2.26
C ARG A 451 11.85 9.31 -2.50
N ASP A 452 12.16 8.57 -1.44
CA ASP A 452 12.79 7.25 -1.55
C ASP A 452 11.84 6.22 -2.15
N PHE A 453 10.53 6.38 -1.93
CA PHE A 453 9.49 5.55 -2.56
C PHE A 453 9.39 5.83 -4.07
N LEU A 454 9.28 7.11 -4.45
CA LEU A 454 9.23 7.48 -5.87
C LEU A 454 10.54 7.18 -6.61
N ALA A 455 11.68 7.13 -5.92
CA ALA A 455 13.00 6.91 -6.53
C ALA A 455 13.17 5.54 -7.18
N HIS A 456 12.40 4.53 -6.76
CA HIS A 456 12.43 3.19 -7.34
C HIS A 456 11.16 2.84 -8.14
N GLN A 457 10.32 3.83 -8.44
CA GLN A 457 9.12 3.67 -9.25
C GLN A 457 9.26 4.32 -10.62
N VAL A 458 8.40 3.91 -11.55
CA VAL A 458 8.18 4.59 -12.84
C VAL A 458 6.70 4.98 -12.92
N PRO A 459 6.33 6.15 -12.36
CA PRO A 459 4.93 6.55 -12.24
C PRO A 459 4.21 6.61 -13.59
N ILE A 460 2.93 6.23 -13.59
CA ILE A 460 2.00 6.40 -14.71
C ILE A 460 1.26 7.71 -14.57
N SER A 461 0.80 8.07 -13.37
CA SER A 461 0.04 9.30 -13.16
C SER A 461 0.40 10.01 -11.87
N PHE A 462 0.09 11.31 -11.85
CA PHE A 462 0.00 12.17 -10.66
C PHE A 462 -1.22 13.07 -10.81
N HIS A 463 -1.71 13.60 -9.70
CA HIS A 463 -2.93 14.39 -9.67
C HIS A 463 -2.75 15.69 -8.87
N LYS A 464 -3.68 16.64 -9.10
CA LYS A 464 -3.74 18.00 -8.55
C LYS A 464 -2.68 18.93 -9.13
N HIS A 465 -3.12 19.91 -9.91
CA HIS A 465 -2.27 21.03 -10.35
C HIS A 465 -1.95 22.06 -9.24
N TRP A 466 -2.36 21.79 -8.00
CA TRP A 466 -2.29 22.74 -6.88
C TRP A 466 -0.84 22.93 -6.38
N ASN A 467 -0.39 24.18 -6.25
CA ASN A 467 0.94 24.56 -5.77
C ASN A 467 2.11 23.86 -6.48
N ILE A 468 1.94 23.54 -7.76
CA ILE A 468 2.98 22.96 -8.62
C ILE A 468 2.95 23.64 -10.00
N ASP A 469 4.04 23.52 -10.76
CA ASP A 469 4.00 23.69 -12.21
C ASP A 469 3.70 22.33 -12.84
N PRO A 470 2.48 22.09 -13.34
CA PRO A 470 2.10 20.77 -13.85
C PRO A 470 2.84 20.40 -15.15
N ILE A 471 3.30 21.38 -15.95
CA ILE A 471 4.08 21.10 -17.15
C ILE A 471 5.49 20.67 -16.74
N ALA A 472 6.10 21.32 -15.75
CA ALA A 472 7.38 20.91 -15.20
C ALA A 472 7.31 19.50 -14.56
N VAL A 473 6.25 19.24 -13.78
CA VAL A 473 6.00 17.91 -13.19
C VAL A 473 5.86 16.84 -14.27
N PHE A 474 5.04 17.08 -15.30
CA PHE A 474 4.89 16.13 -16.41
C PHE A 474 6.22 15.84 -17.10
N ASN A 475 6.98 16.88 -17.46
CA ASN A 475 8.27 16.71 -18.13
C ASN A 475 9.29 15.97 -17.27
N ARG A 476 9.29 16.21 -15.96
CA ARG A 476 10.23 15.57 -15.02
C ARG A 476 9.89 14.10 -14.76
N TRP A 477 8.61 13.80 -14.58
CA TRP A 477 8.20 12.51 -14.02
C TRP A 477 7.56 11.57 -15.02
N LEU A 478 6.84 12.08 -16.03
CA LEU A 478 5.91 11.28 -16.84
C LEU A 478 6.24 11.25 -18.34
N LYS A 479 7.01 12.22 -18.82
CA LYS A 479 7.49 12.23 -20.20
C LYS A 479 8.56 11.17 -20.38
N ASP A 480 8.31 10.23 -21.28
CA ASP A 480 9.34 9.28 -21.70
C ASP A 480 10.34 9.99 -22.61
N GLU A 481 11.59 10.08 -22.18
CA GLU A 481 12.67 10.38 -23.11
C GLU A 481 12.93 9.11 -23.91
N LEU A 482 12.74 9.16 -25.23
CA LEU A 482 13.17 8.08 -26.12
C LEU A 482 14.66 7.79 -25.86
N GLY A 483 14.96 6.72 -25.11
CA GLY A 483 16.31 6.17 -24.97
C GLY A 483 17.04 6.36 -23.64
N SER A 484 16.43 6.85 -22.55
CA SER A 484 17.12 6.87 -21.24
C SER A 484 16.78 5.64 -20.37
N THR A 485 17.74 4.74 -20.25
CA THR A 485 17.75 3.70 -19.21
C THR A 485 17.98 4.34 -17.83
N SER A 486 16.97 4.27 -16.98
CA SER A 486 16.97 4.55 -15.52
C SER A 486 17.26 5.99 -15.05
N PRO A 487 16.57 6.46 -13.98
CA PRO A 487 16.80 7.77 -13.37
C PRO A 487 18.06 7.82 -12.47
N HIS A 488 19.04 6.93 -12.63
CA HIS A 488 20.27 6.90 -11.82
C HIS A 488 21.35 7.90 -12.25
N GLY A 489 21.01 8.87 -13.10
CA GLY A 489 21.94 9.86 -13.63
C GLY A 489 21.44 11.30 -13.51
N LEU A 490 20.90 11.73 -12.36
CA LEU A 490 20.77 13.16 -12.09
C LEU A 490 22.17 13.76 -11.91
N ASN A 491 22.68 14.31 -13.02
CA ASN A 491 23.87 15.14 -13.04
C ASN A 491 23.81 16.20 -11.94
N LYS A 492 24.85 16.23 -11.12
CA LYS A 492 25.12 17.19 -10.03
C LYS A 492 25.32 18.65 -10.50
N SER A 493 24.86 19.07 -11.67
CA SER A 493 25.25 20.37 -12.27
C SER A 493 24.09 21.29 -12.63
N THR A 494 23.05 21.34 -11.82
CA THR A 494 22.06 22.45 -11.90
C THR A 494 21.49 22.71 -10.51
N LYS A 495 22.37 23.14 -9.61
CA LYS A 495 22.02 23.88 -8.41
C LYS A 495 22.75 25.21 -8.48
N GLU A 496 22.14 26.14 -9.20
CA GLU A 496 22.25 27.58 -8.97
C GLU A 496 21.16 28.24 -9.85
N GLU A 497 20.40 29.13 -9.21
CA GLU A 497 19.30 29.94 -9.76
C GLU A 497 17.93 29.26 -9.93
N LEU A 498 17.19 29.19 -8.82
CA LEU A 498 15.87 29.83 -8.63
C LEU A 498 15.47 29.84 -7.15
#